data_AF-A0A838DS64-F1
#
_entry.id   AF-A0A838DS64-F1
#
_cell.length_a   1.000
_cell.length_b   1.000
_cell.length_c   1.000
_cell.angle_alpha   90.00
_cell.angle_beta   90.00
_cell.angle_gamma   90.00
#
_symmetry.space_group_name_H-M   'P 1'
#
loop_
_entity.id
_entity.type
_entity.pdbx_description
1 polymer ?
#
loop_
_entity_poly.entity_id
_entity_poly.type
_entity_poly.pdbx_seq_one_letter_code
_entity_poly.pdbx_strand_id
1 'polypeptide(L)'
;MEDKRRKAAPDVRSLVKRLNQQGRQLLEREIIAPLLPQGKIRTRINGMVHEFKPRGRFVGWGRFRPLNEREAEPLGEALPWERGAYLEQFPALRVILLWPDLDVQRPGTWWALPFNESDARQRFGFPAEPLPVFLCDPTNGAERFERVLARVDGRTLWYDGPDTLADPTHAEWLRDTAADIEHLEHFLPGLAGSERLALLFWQMRQVEHAIQPASLQQPGGAGEQQGPMLPQDSRQQRTWLHQQARQGELENRLRHALQKADATLHSFSEIPATDRAPGYLVVEWSEQGRTRRYRSTIDPRMTVVSSGICLSGRDRDFDLTSLVSVMTDSPWSG
;
A
#
# COMPACT_ATOMS: atom_id res chain seq x y z
N MET A 1 -38.30 45.35 -31.08
CA MET A 1 -37.11 44.48 -31.25
C MET A 1 -35.92 45.43 -31.20
N GLU A 2 -35.07 45.47 -30.19
CA GLU A 2 -34.42 44.36 -29.51
C GLU A 2 -33.95 44.82 -28.12
N ASP A 3 -34.30 44.04 -27.12
CA ASP A 3 -34.12 44.31 -25.69
C ASP A 3 -32.66 44.10 -25.28
N LYS A 4 -31.93 45.21 -25.06
CA LYS A 4 -30.56 45.19 -24.54
C LYS A 4 -30.60 44.78 -23.06
N ARG A 5 -30.56 43.47 -22.79
CA ARG A 5 -30.30 42.89 -21.47
C ARG A 5 -28.97 43.41 -20.91
N ARG A 6 -29.03 44.46 -20.09
CA ARG A 6 -27.98 44.83 -19.13
C ARG A 6 -27.83 43.67 -18.14
N LYS A 7 -26.73 42.91 -18.22
CA LYS A 7 -26.31 41.99 -17.15
C LYS A 7 -26.10 42.81 -15.88
N ALA A 8 -27.03 42.71 -14.93
CA ALA A 8 -26.87 43.28 -13.60
C ALA A 8 -25.61 42.72 -12.95
N ALA A 9 -24.76 43.60 -12.41
CA ALA A 9 -23.57 43.20 -11.66
C ALA A 9 -23.98 42.29 -10.49
N PRO A 10 -23.23 41.20 -10.22
CA PRO A 10 -23.59 40.29 -9.14
C PRO A 10 -23.55 41.02 -7.79
N ASP A 11 -24.69 41.08 -7.10
CA ASP A 11 -24.83 41.71 -5.79
C ASP A 11 -23.96 40.95 -4.76
N VAL A 12 -22.94 41.63 -4.25
CA VAL A 12 -21.97 41.09 -3.28
C VAL A 12 -22.67 40.50 -2.05
N ARG A 13 -23.81 41.07 -1.61
CA ARG A 13 -24.59 40.54 -0.48
C ARG A 13 -25.25 39.21 -0.82
N SER A 14 -25.69 39.02 -2.06
CA SER A 14 -26.25 37.75 -2.52
C SER A 14 -25.19 36.64 -2.61
N LEU A 15 -23.96 37.00 -3.00
CA LEU A 15 -22.80 36.10 -2.99
C LEU A 15 -22.45 35.66 -1.56
N VAL A 16 -22.37 36.60 -0.61
CA VAL A 16 -22.06 36.29 0.80
C VAL A 16 -23.15 35.41 1.43
N LYS A 17 -24.44 35.69 1.16
CA LYS A 17 -25.53 34.82 1.64
C LYS A 17 -25.44 33.41 1.08
N ARG A 18 -25.11 33.27 -0.21
CA ARG A 18 -24.94 31.98 -0.87
C ARG A 18 -23.76 31.19 -0.27
N LEU A 19 -22.62 31.85 -0.06
CA LEU A 19 -21.44 31.30 0.61
C LEU A 19 -21.77 30.81 2.03
N ASN A 20 -22.47 31.61 2.83
CA ASN A 20 -22.86 31.22 4.19
C ASN A 20 -23.83 30.03 4.21
N GLN A 21 -24.78 29.97 3.27
CA GLN A 21 -25.69 28.84 3.15
C GLN A 21 -24.94 27.57 2.73
N GLN A 22 -23.97 27.70 1.82
CA GLN A 22 -23.11 26.59 1.38
C GLN A 22 -22.21 26.10 2.52
N GLY A 23 -21.65 27.00 3.34
CA GLY A 23 -20.90 26.64 4.54
C GLY A 23 -21.72 25.84 5.55
N ARG A 24 -22.99 26.21 5.77
CA ARG A 24 -23.89 25.47 6.67
C ARG A 24 -24.23 24.07 6.14
N GLN A 25 -24.54 23.95 4.85
CA GLN A 25 -24.79 22.64 4.22
C GLN A 25 -23.58 21.71 4.27
N LEU A 26 -22.37 22.27 4.30
CA LEU A 26 -21.14 21.50 4.43
C LEU A 26 -20.97 20.91 5.84
N LEU A 27 -21.34 21.66 6.89
CA LEU A 27 -21.29 21.19 8.28
C LEU A 27 -22.26 20.04 8.57
N GLU A 28 -23.33 19.92 7.79
CA GLU A 28 -24.34 18.87 7.94
C GLU A 28 -23.98 17.57 7.22
N ARG A 29 -22.89 17.55 6.44
CA ARG A 29 -22.50 16.42 5.60
C ARG A 29 -21.30 15.65 6.15
N GLU A 30 -21.31 14.34 5.95
CA GLU A 30 -20.16 13.49 6.15
C GLU A 30 -19.29 13.49 4.89
N ILE A 31 -17.97 13.53 5.08
CA ILE A 31 -16.98 13.55 4.02
C ILE A 31 -16.17 12.26 4.10
N ILE A 32 -16.05 11.58 2.95
CA ILE A 32 -15.09 10.49 2.78
C ILE A 32 -13.80 11.08 2.20
N ALA A 33 -12.66 10.75 2.79
CA ALA A 33 -11.37 11.16 2.23
C ALA A 33 -10.25 10.19 2.62
N PRO A 34 -9.26 9.98 1.73
CA PRO A 34 -8.00 9.36 2.11
C PRO A 34 -7.16 10.37 2.89
N LEU A 35 -6.48 9.89 3.93
CA LEU A 35 -5.61 10.71 4.75
C LEU A 35 -4.27 10.04 4.97
N LEU A 36 -3.20 10.71 4.54
CA LEU A 36 -1.83 10.38 4.92
C LEU A 36 -1.46 11.06 6.24
N PRO A 37 -0.41 10.62 6.95
CA PRO A 37 0.08 11.30 8.15
C PRO A 37 0.26 12.81 7.91
N GLN A 38 -0.32 13.63 8.79
CA GLN A 38 -0.33 15.09 8.71
C GLN A 38 -1.04 15.68 7.47
N GLY A 39 -1.72 14.83 6.70
CA GLY A 39 -2.52 15.23 5.56
C GLY A 39 -3.69 16.14 5.94
N LYS A 40 -4.23 16.80 4.92
CA LYS A 40 -5.44 17.61 5.04
C LYS A 40 -6.51 17.04 4.14
N ILE A 41 -7.75 17.12 4.61
CA ILE A 41 -8.92 16.67 3.86
C ILE A 41 -9.24 17.78 2.85
N ARG A 42 -9.29 17.45 1.56
CA ARG A 42 -9.74 18.36 0.51
C ARG A 42 -11.01 17.83 -0.10
N THR A 43 -12.04 18.67 -0.13
CA THR A 43 -13.32 18.34 -0.78
C THR A 43 -13.76 19.48 -1.68
N ARG A 44 -14.47 19.16 -2.76
CA ARG A 44 -15.04 20.15 -3.66
C ARG A 44 -16.56 20.16 -3.52
N ILE A 45 -17.13 21.29 -3.10
CA ILE A 45 -18.58 21.48 -3.00
C ILE A 45 -18.97 22.69 -3.84
N ASN A 46 -19.88 22.50 -4.79
CA ASN A 46 -20.37 23.54 -5.70
C ASN A 46 -19.24 24.31 -6.42
N GLY A 47 -18.15 23.62 -6.78
CA GLY A 47 -17.00 24.22 -7.47
C GLY A 47 -15.97 24.89 -6.54
N MET A 48 -16.24 24.99 -5.24
CA MET A 48 -15.28 25.52 -4.26
C MET A 48 -14.53 24.38 -3.56
N VAL A 49 -13.22 24.54 -3.42
CA VAL A 49 -12.36 23.59 -2.70
C VAL A 49 -12.28 24.03 -1.25
N HIS A 50 -12.71 23.15 -0.35
CA HIS A 50 -12.58 23.31 1.09
C HIS A 50 -11.47 22.40 1.61
N GLU A 51 -10.67 22.92 2.55
CA GLU A 51 -9.56 22.20 3.17
C GLU A 51 -9.79 22.12 4.68
N PHE A 52 -9.87 20.90 5.21
CA PHE A 52 -10.06 20.65 6.65
C PHE A 52 -8.83 19.96 7.22
N LYS A 53 -8.46 20.37 8.43
CA LYS A 53 -7.52 19.65 9.28
C LYS A 53 -8.29 18.66 10.15
N PRO A 54 -7.97 17.36 10.12
CA PRO A 54 -8.60 16.39 10.99
C PRO A 54 -8.23 16.65 12.46
N ARG A 55 -9.19 16.52 13.36
CA ARG A 55 -8.97 16.60 14.80
C ARG A 55 -8.46 15.25 15.30
N GLY A 56 -7.23 15.22 15.80
CA GLY A 56 -6.56 13.98 16.23
C GLY A 56 -5.65 13.38 15.15
N ARG A 57 -5.08 12.21 15.44
CA ARG A 57 -4.28 11.45 14.48
C ARG A 57 -5.20 10.46 13.77
N PHE A 58 -5.17 10.46 12.44
CA PHE A 58 -5.88 9.52 11.60
C PHE A 58 -5.03 9.25 10.36
N VAL A 59 -5.03 8.02 9.87
CA VAL A 59 -4.36 7.60 8.64
C VAL A 59 -5.22 6.54 7.97
N GLY A 60 -5.35 6.59 6.65
CA GLY A 60 -6.16 5.68 5.86
C GLY A 60 -7.43 6.32 5.32
N TRP A 61 -8.43 5.50 5.04
CA TRP A 61 -9.73 5.94 4.51
C TRP A 61 -10.68 6.29 5.65
N GLY A 62 -11.04 7.56 5.78
CA GLY A 62 -11.81 8.05 6.91
C GLY A 62 -13.13 8.68 6.53
N ARG A 63 -14.09 8.57 7.46
CA ARG A 63 -15.32 9.37 7.51
C ARG A 63 -15.10 10.55 8.43
N PHE A 64 -15.41 11.73 7.96
CA PHE A 64 -15.17 12.96 8.68
C PHE A 64 -16.42 13.83 8.71
N ARG A 65 -16.68 14.46 9.85
CA ARG A 65 -17.72 15.48 9.99
C ARG A 65 -17.06 16.85 10.17
N PRO A 66 -17.28 17.82 9.27
CA PRO A 66 -16.80 19.17 9.48
C PRO A 66 -17.39 19.77 10.76
N LEU A 67 -16.52 20.27 11.65
CA LEU A 67 -16.93 20.98 12.87
C LEU A 67 -17.04 22.48 12.62
N ASN A 68 -16.16 22.99 11.76
CA ASN A 68 -16.08 24.39 11.34
C ASN A 68 -15.46 24.46 9.94
N GLU A 69 -15.17 25.67 9.45
CA GLU A 69 -14.61 25.89 8.10
C GLU A 69 -13.19 25.32 7.88
N ARG A 70 -12.49 24.92 8.95
CA ARG A 70 -11.08 24.51 8.91
C ARG A 70 -10.79 23.18 9.57
N GLU A 71 -11.71 22.64 10.36
CA GLU A 71 -11.51 21.43 11.14
C GLU A 71 -12.63 20.42 10.92
N ALA A 72 -12.27 19.15 10.89
CA ALA A 72 -13.20 18.04 10.80
C ALA A 72 -12.90 16.99 11.87
N GLU A 73 -13.93 16.41 12.45
CA GLU A 73 -13.83 15.33 13.41
C GLU A 73 -13.86 13.98 12.70
N PRO A 74 -12.92 13.06 12.98
CA PRO A 74 -12.97 11.70 12.47
C PRO A 74 -14.10 10.91 13.15
N LEU A 75 -15.07 10.46 12.38
CA LEU A 75 -16.15 9.58 12.84
C LEU A 75 -15.69 8.12 12.91
N GLY A 76 -14.76 7.74 12.04
CA GLY A 76 -14.19 6.40 11.98
C GLY A 76 -13.63 6.08 10.60
N GLU A 77 -13.29 4.81 10.39
CA GLU A 77 -12.88 4.30 9.09
C GLU A 77 -14.05 4.30 8.10
N ALA A 78 -13.75 4.52 6.83
CA ALA A 78 -14.70 4.39 5.74
C ALA A 78 -14.93 2.92 5.39
N LEU A 79 -16.17 2.59 5.08
CA LEU A 79 -16.57 1.23 4.73
C LEU A 79 -16.09 0.92 3.31
N PRO A 80 -15.87 -0.36 2.96
CA PRO A 80 -15.32 -0.74 1.65
C PRO A 80 -16.10 -0.17 0.46
N TRP A 81 -17.44 -0.13 0.53
CA TRP A 81 -18.27 0.43 -0.52
C TRP A 81 -18.21 1.96 -0.62
N GLU A 82 -18.02 2.67 0.50
CA GLU A 82 -17.83 4.12 0.51
C GLU A 82 -16.48 4.49 -0.12
N ARG A 83 -15.44 3.71 0.20
CA ARG A 83 -14.13 3.81 -0.45
C ARG A 83 -14.26 3.58 -1.95
N GLY A 84 -14.94 2.51 -2.37
CA GLY A 84 -15.19 2.21 -3.78
C GLY A 84 -15.88 3.37 -4.51
N ALA A 85 -17.00 3.86 -3.98
CA ALA A 85 -17.75 4.98 -4.57
C ALA A 85 -16.93 6.28 -4.65
N TYR A 86 -16.03 6.52 -3.69
CA TYR A 86 -15.09 7.64 -3.76
C TYR A 86 -14.07 7.44 -4.88
N LEU A 87 -13.44 6.27 -4.93
CA LEU A 87 -12.38 5.92 -5.87
C LEU A 87 -12.85 5.87 -7.33
N GLU A 88 -14.10 5.48 -7.57
CA GLU A 88 -14.73 5.45 -8.90
C GLU A 88 -14.77 6.81 -9.60
N GLN A 89 -14.67 7.91 -8.85
CA GLN A 89 -14.64 9.27 -9.41
C GLN A 89 -13.34 9.56 -10.17
N PHE A 90 -12.31 8.74 -9.97
CA PHE A 90 -11.00 8.92 -10.55
C PHE A 90 -10.71 7.87 -11.64
N PRO A 91 -9.97 8.25 -12.69
CA PRO A 91 -9.56 7.32 -13.72
C PRO A 91 -8.62 6.26 -13.15
N ALA A 92 -8.81 5.01 -13.58
CA ALA A 92 -7.95 3.90 -13.19
C ALA A 92 -6.70 3.80 -14.07
N LEU A 93 -5.61 3.37 -13.45
CA LEU A 93 -4.33 3.01 -14.04
C LEU A 93 -3.89 1.67 -13.45
N ARG A 94 -3.46 0.75 -14.32
CA ARG A 94 -2.89 -0.54 -13.89
C ARG A 94 -1.42 -0.38 -13.56
N VAL A 95 -1.02 -0.87 -12.39
CA VAL A 95 0.37 -0.82 -11.92
C VAL A 95 0.77 -2.17 -11.34
N ILE A 96 2.07 -2.47 -11.36
CA ILE A 96 2.67 -3.64 -10.72
C ILE A 96 3.34 -3.16 -9.44
N LEU A 97 2.92 -3.68 -8.30
CA LEU A 97 3.55 -3.35 -7.01
C LEU A 97 4.95 -3.96 -6.94
N LEU A 98 5.94 -3.20 -6.50
CA LEU A 98 7.33 -3.67 -6.40
C LEU A 98 7.69 -3.99 -4.96
N TRP A 99 7.62 -2.98 -4.09
CA TRP A 99 7.99 -3.10 -2.69
C TRP A 99 7.28 -2.05 -1.84
N PRO A 100 7.02 -2.36 -0.56
CA PRO A 100 6.51 -1.35 0.36
C PRO A 100 7.55 -0.25 0.57
N ASP A 101 7.08 0.99 0.62
CA ASP A 101 7.81 2.09 1.22
C ASP A 101 7.78 1.89 2.73
N LEU A 102 8.96 2.01 3.34
CA LEU A 102 9.16 1.77 4.77
C LEU A 102 9.04 3.06 5.59
N ASP A 103 8.83 4.20 4.94
CA ASP A 103 8.65 5.50 5.58
C ASP A 103 7.42 5.52 6.50
N VAL A 104 7.68 5.70 7.80
CA VAL A 104 6.65 5.80 8.85
C VAL A 104 5.70 6.97 8.62
N GLN A 105 6.12 8.01 7.88
CA GLN A 105 5.26 9.14 7.51
C GLN A 105 4.32 8.81 6.34
N ARG A 106 4.46 7.65 5.70
CA ARG A 106 3.65 7.22 4.55
C ARG A 106 3.30 5.72 4.67
N PRO A 107 2.64 5.28 5.75
CA PRO A 107 2.32 3.87 5.96
C PRO A 107 1.38 3.35 4.87
N GLY A 108 1.58 2.08 4.49
CA GLY A 108 0.83 1.45 3.40
C GLY A 108 1.16 2.03 2.02
N THR A 109 2.29 2.72 1.86
CA THR A 109 2.74 3.16 0.54
C THR A 109 3.57 2.06 -0.11
N TRP A 110 3.39 1.85 -1.40
CA TRP A 110 4.17 0.93 -2.20
C TRP A 110 4.76 1.65 -3.39
N TRP A 111 5.98 1.28 -3.77
CA TRP A 111 6.53 1.65 -5.05
C TRP A 111 5.99 0.70 -6.12
N ALA A 112 5.56 1.23 -7.25
CA ALA A 112 4.91 0.47 -8.31
C ALA A 112 5.34 0.97 -9.69
N LEU A 113 5.30 0.10 -10.70
CA LEU A 113 5.51 0.49 -12.09
C LEU A 113 4.19 0.52 -12.85
N PRO A 114 4.00 1.45 -13.79
CA PRO A 114 2.91 1.34 -14.75
C PRO A 114 2.96 0.01 -15.50
N PHE A 115 1.86 -0.73 -15.51
CA PHE A 115 1.77 -1.96 -16.29
C PHE A 115 1.85 -1.66 -17.80
N ASN A 116 1.25 -0.55 -18.23
CA ASN A 116 1.36 0.01 -19.57
C ASN A 116 1.95 1.42 -19.51
N GLU A 117 3.24 1.53 -19.85
CA GLU A 117 3.98 2.80 -19.86
C GLU A 117 3.35 3.84 -20.79
N SER A 118 2.91 3.42 -21.98
CA SER A 118 2.31 4.33 -22.96
C SER A 118 1.01 4.92 -22.44
N ASP A 119 0.15 4.11 -21.82
CA ASP A 119 -1.11 4.55 -21.20
C ASP A 119 -0.86 5.54 -20.06
N ALA A 120 0.09 5.21 -19.17
CA ALA A 120 0.51 6.08 -18.07
C ALA A 120 1.06 7.44 -18.55
N ARG A 121 1.92 7.42 -19.57
CA ARG A 121 2.51 8.64 -20.14
C ARG A 121 1.46 9.48 -20.85
N GLN A 122 0.63 8.88 -21.70
CA GLN A 122 -0.32 9.61 -22.53
C GLN A 122 -1.48 10.21 -21.74
N ARG A 123 -2.07 9.45 -20.79
CA ARG A 123 -3.25 9.92 -20.05
C ARG A 123 -2.91 10.73 -18.82
N PHE A 124 -1.78 10.46 -18.18
CA PHE A 124 -1.46 11.01 -16.86
C PHE A 124 -0.10 11.72 -16.80
N GLY A 125 0.73 11.62 -17.84
CA GLY A 125 2.06 12.23 -17.85
C GLY A 125 3.05 11.57 -16.89
N PHE A 126 2.79 10.33 -16.48
CA PHE A 126 3.72 9.61 -15.61
C PHE A 126 4.92 9.05 -16.38
N PRO A 127 6.13 9.05 -15.77
CA PRO A 127 7.31 8.41 -16.33
C PRO A 127 7.22 6.88 -16.25
N ALA A 128 8.19 6.20 -16.87
CA ALA A 128 8.37 4.75 -16.80
C ALA A 128 9.09 4.28 -15.51
N GLU A 129 9.20 5.17 -14.52
CA GLU A 129 9.93 4.96 -13.28
C GLU A 129 8.98 4.51 -12.15
N PRO A 130 9.50 3.91 -11.07
CA PRO A 130 8.68 3.58 -9.90
C PRO A 130 7.94 4.79 -9.34
N LEU A 131 6.63 4.62 -9.09
CA LEU A 131 5.72 5.63 -8.56
C LEU A 131 5.15 5.17 -7.21
N PRO A 132 4.91 6.08 -6.25
CA PRO A 132 4.28 5.74 -5.00
C PRO A 132 2.76 5.53 -5.20
N VAL A 133 2.26 4.39 -4.74
CA VAL A 133 0.85 4.05 -4.60
C VAL A 133 0.53 4.04 -3.12
N PHE A 134 -0.46 4.82 -2.72
CA PHE A 134 -0.79 5.06 -1.32
C PHE A 134 -1.94 4.19 -0.82
N LEU A 135 -1.90 3.92 0.48
CA LEU A 135 -2.94 3.18 1.20
C LEU A 135 -3.19 1.78 0.63
N CYS A 136 -2.13 1.15 0.13
CA CYS A 136 -2.13 -0.25 -0.24
C CYS A 136 -2.46 -1.11 0.98
N ASP A 137 -3.41 -2.01 0.79
CA ASP A 137 -3.98 -2.83 1.84
C ASP A 137 -3.61 -4.30 1.60
N PRO A 138 -2.68 -4.86 2.40
CA PRO A 138 -2.31 -6.27 2.30
C PRO A 138 -3.45 -7.24 2.57
N THR A 139 -4.50 -6.86 3.31
CA THR A 139 -5.68 -7.74 3.48
C THR A 139 -6.48 -7.85 2.19
N ASN A 140 -6.41 -6.81 1.36
CA ASN A 140 -7.10 -6.70 0.09
C ASN A 140 -6.16 -6.94 -1.09
N GLY A 141 -5.18 -7.84 -0.96
CA GLY A 141 -4.35 -8.30 -2.08
C GLY A 141 -3.16 -7.42 -2.45
N ALA A 142 -2.83 -6.36 -1.70
CA ALA A 142 -1.63 -5.59 -1.99
C ALA A 142 -0.37 -6.38 -1.62
N GLU A 143 0.39 -6.79 -2.64
CA GLU A 143 1.54 -7.66 -2.49
C GLU A 143 2.59 -7.40 -3.57
N ARG A 144 3.83 -7.84 -3.34
CA ARG A 144 4.92 -7.71 -4.30
C ARG A 144 4.62 -8.45 -5.61
N PHE A 145 4.90 -7.76 -6.71
CA PHE A 145 4.59 -8.12 -8.09
C PHE A 145 3.12 -8.25 -8.43
N GLU A 146 2.22 -7.99 -7.49
CA GLU A 146 0.80 -8.03 -7.77
C GLU A 146 0.42 -6.91 -8.74
N ARG A 147 -0.35 -7.25 -9.76
CA ARG A 147 -0.94 -6.25 -10.65
C ARG A 147 -2.21 -5.72 -10.02
N VAL A 148 -2.26 -4.41 -9.84
CA VAL A 148 -3.33 -3.74 -9.09
C VAL A 148 -3.91 -2.58 -9.88
N LEU A 149 -5.13 -2.21 -9.53
CA LEU A 149 -5.77 -0.99 -9.97
C LEU A 149 -5.41 0.13 -9.00
N ALA A 150 -4.84 1.21 -9.55
CA ALA A 150 -4.63 2.47 -8.86
C ALA A 150 -5.52 3.56 -9.46
N ARG A 151 -6.09 4.41 -8.61
CA ARG A 151 -6.88 5.57 -9.03
C ARG A 151 -6.03 6.82 -9.04
N VAL A 152 -6.05 7.54 -10.18
CA VAL A 152 -5.22 8.72 -10.39
C VAL A 152 -5.97 9.97 -9.95
N ASP A 153 -5.54 10.54 -8.83
CA ASP A 153 -5.98 11.84 -8.33
C ASP A 153 -4.86 12.88 -8.53
N GLY A 154 -4.89 13.55 -9.69
CA GLY A 154 -3.80 14.44 -10.10
C GLY A 154 -2.50 13.68 -10.32
N ARG A 155 -1.53 13.82 -9.40
CA ARG A 155 -0.27 13.07 -9.40
C ARG A 155 -0.21 11.95 -8.36
N THR A 156 -1.29 11.78 -7.60
CA THR A 156 -1.37 10.81 -6.51
C THR A 156 -2.04 9.53 -7.02
N LEU A 157 -1.48 8.38 -6.64
CA LEU A 157 -2.04 7.07 -6.96
C LEU A 157 -2.62 6.46 -5.69
N TRP A 158 -3.93 6.22 -5.68
CA TRP A 158 -4.61 5.54 -4.57
C TRP A 158 -4.84 4.08 -4.90
N TYR A 159 -4.52 3.19 -3.97
CA TYR A 159 -4.83 1.77 -4.12
C TYR A 159 -6.34 1.53 -4.15
N ASP A 160 -6.81 0.81 -5.17
CA ASP A 160 -8.21 0.38 -5.28
C ASP A 160 -8.35 -1.10 -4.89
N GLY A 161 -7.56 -1.96 -5.51
CA GLY A 161 -7.60 -3.40 -5.32
C GLY A 161 -6.78 -4.17 -6.36
N PRO A 162 -6.75 -5.50 -6.28
CA PRO A 162 -6.11 -6.34 -7.28
C PRO A 162 -6.80 -6.22 -8.65
N ASP A 163 -6.03 -6.29 -9.73
CA ASP A 163 -6.59 -6.34 -11.07
C ASP A 163 -7.14 -7.74 -11.34
N THR A 164 -8.46 -7.88 -11.36
CA THR A 164 -9.13 -9.18 -11.56
C THR A 164 -8.89 -9.79 -12.95
N LEU A 165 -8.31 -9.03 -13.88
CA LEU A 165 -7.89 -9.49 -15.19
C LEU A 165 -6.42 -9.93 -15.22
N ALA A 166 -5.70 -9.84 -14.11
CA ALA A 166 -4.33 -10.33 -13.99
C ALA A 166 -4.29 -11.85 -13.91
N ASP A 167 -3.31 -12.43 -14.59
CA ASP A 167 -2.97 -13.82 -14.39
C ASP A 167 -2.16 -13.92 -13.08
N PRO A 168 -2.70 -14.56 -12.03
CA PRO A 168 -1.99 -14.66 -10.75
C PRO A 168 -0.67 -15.43 -10.87
N THR A 169 -0.54 -16.32 -11.86
CA THR A 169 0.67 -17.13 -12.05
C THR A 169 1.90 -16.29 -12.37
N HIS A 170 1.73 -15.13 -13.02
CA HIS A 170 2.83 -14.22 -13.30
C HIS A 170 3.40 -13.61 -12.02
N ALA A 171 2.53 -13.12 -11.13
CA ALA A 171 2.94 -12.51 -9.88
C ALA A 171 3.59 -13.54 -8.94
N GLU A 172 3.03 -14.74 -8.89
CA GLU A 172 3.60 -15.88 -8.16
C GLU A 172 5.00 -16.24 -8.68
N TRP A 173 5.15 -16.46 -9.99
CA TRP A 173 6.43 -16.81 -10.60
C TRP A 173 7.49 -15.71 -10.36
N LEU A 174 7.10 -14.44 -10.43
CA LEU A 174 8.00 -13.32 -10.14
C LEU A 174 8.45 -13.31 -8.67
N ARG A 175 7.55 -13.61 -7.73
CA ARG A 175 7.90 -13.69 -6.29
C ARG A 175 8.87 -14.84 -6.01
N ASP A 176 8.62 -16.00 -6.60
CA ASP A 176 9.46 -17.20 -6.45
C ASP A 176 10.86 -16.94 -7.05
N THR A 177 10.91 -16.42 -8.28
CA THR A 177 12.18 -16.06 -8.97
C THR A 177 12.94 -14.95 -8.24
N ALA A 178 12.23 -14.02 -7.60
CA ALA A 178 12.86 -12.96 -6.81
C ALA A 178 13.45 -13.45 -5.48
N ALA A 179 13.02 -14.62 -5.00
CA ALA A 179 13.57 -15.25 -3.80
C ALA A 179 14.78 -16.14 -4.11
N ASP A 180 14.87 -16.68 -5.33
CA ASP A 180 15.96 -17.54 -5.79
C ASP A 180 16.63 -16.99 -7.06
N ILE A 181 17.81 -16.39 -6.89
CA ILE A 181 18.58 -15.76 -7.97
C ILE A 181 19.06 -16.80 -9.01
N GLU A 182 19.16 -18.08 -8.66
CA GLU A 182 19.64 -19.13 -9.56
C GLU A 182 18.64 -19.48 -10.68
N HIS A 183 17.38 -19.06 -10.57
CA HIS A 183 16.27 -19.45 -11.47
C HIS A 183 16.08 -18.58 -12.73
N LEU A 184 17.00 -17.67 -13.07
CA LEU A 184 16.84 -16.69 -14.15
C LEU A 184 17.08 -17.20 -15.58
N GLU A 185 17.34 -18.49 -15.78
CA GLU A 185 17.69 -19.00 -17.10
C GLU A 185 16.55 -18.89 -18.13
N HIS A 186 15.29 -18.90 -17.69
CA HIS A 186 14.12 -18.85 -18.57
C HIS A 186 12.97 -18.03 -17.98
N PHE A 187 12.48 -17.02 -18.71
CA PHE A 187 11.27 -16.29 -18.34
C PHE A 187 10.01 -17.14 -18.57
N LEU A 188 9.02 -16.98 -17.68
CA LEU A 188 7.69 -17.54 -17.88
C LEU A 188 7.09 -17.03 -19.22
N PRO A 189 6.55 -17.91 -20.07
CA PRO A 189 5.89 -17.50 -21.31
C PRO A 189 4.72 -16.54 -21.02
N GLY A 190 4.55 -15.53 -21.86
CA GLY A 190 3.45 -14.57 -21.73
C GLY A 190 3.72 -13.37 -20.81
N LEU A 191 4.86 -13.35 -20.10
CA LEU A 191 5.24 -12.24 -19.24
C LEU A 191 5.35 -10.93 -20.04
N ALA A 192 4.73 -9.87 -19.55
CA ALA A 192 4.78 -8.53 -20.15
C ALA A 192 6.17 -7.89 -19.96
N GLY A 193 6.46 -6.87 -20.78
CA GLY A 193 7.71 -6.11 -20.65
C GLY A 193 7.83 -5.38 -19.30
N SER A 194 6.72 -4.85 -18.78
CA SER A 194 6.65 -4.20 -17.47
C SER A 194 6.86 -5.17 -16.30
N GLU A 195 6.44 -6.42 -16.44
CA GLU A 195 6.66 -7.49 -15.46
C GLU A 195 8.14 -7.90 -15.41
N ARG A 196 8.81 -8.04 -16.56
CA ARG A 196 10.28 -8.23 -16.58
C ARG A 196 11.01 -7.05 -15.97
N LEU A 197 10.56 -5.84 -16.28
CA LEU A 197 11.14 -4.61 -15.73
C LEU A 197 10.96 -4.54 -14.21
N ALA A 198 9.82 -4.97 -13.68
CA ALA A 198 9.58 -5.06 -12.24
C ALA A 198 10.60 -5.98 -11.53
N LEU A 199 10.90 -7.14 -12.11
CA LEU A 199 11.92 -8.05 -11.59
C LEU A 199 13.32 -7.41 -11.61
N LEU A 200 13.68 -6.71 -12.70
CA LEU A 200 14.95 -6.00 -12.80
C LEU A 200 15.09 -4.91 -11.74
N PHE A 201 14.08 -4.07 -11.54
CA PHE A 201 14.10 -3.05 -10.48
C PHE A 201 14.24 -3.67 -9.09
N TRP A 202 13.60 -4.80 -8.85
CA TRP A 202 13.79 -5.54 -7.61
C TRP A 202 15.24 -6.00 -7.43
N GLN A 203 15.83 -6.61 -8.44
CA GLN A 203 17.23 -7.09 -8.39
C GLN A 203 18.22 -5.95 -8.19
N MET A 204 18.07 -4.85 -8.94
CA MET A 204 18.90 -3.65 -8.78
C MET A 204 18.85 -3.15 -7.34
N ARG A 205 17.64 -3.09 -6.76
CA ARG A 205 17.45 -2.69 -5.37
C ARG A 205 18.12 -3.65 -4.39
N GLN A 206 18.08 -4.97 -4.62
CA GLN A 206 18.79 -5.94 -3.78
C GLN A 206 20.31 -5.75 -3.84
N VAL A 207 20.86 -5.45 -5.02
CA VAL A 207 22.30 -5.15 -5.18
C VAL A 207 22.68 -3.85 -4.46
N GLU A 208 21.88 -2.79 -4.59
CA GLU A 208 22.09 -1.54 -3.84
C GLU A 208 22.12 -1.80 -2.32
N HIS A 209 21.23 -2.66 -1.83
CA HIS A 209 21.20 -3.06 -0.42
C HIS A 209 22.41 -3.90 0.00
N ALA A 210 22.86 -4.82 -0.86
CA ALA A 210 23.99 -5.71 -0.58
C ALA A 210 25.35 -4.97 -0.56
N ILE A 211 25.46 -3.87 -1.31
CA ILE A 211 26.69 -3.06 -1.38
C ILE A 211 26.82 -2.10 -0.19
N GLN A 212 25.71 -1.71 0.45
CA GLN A 212 25.69 -0.71 1.53
C GLN A 212 26.15 -1.12 2.96
N PRO A 213 26.50 -2.38 3.32
CA PRO A 213 27.09 -2.68 4.63
C PRO A 213 28.63 -2.61 4.68
N ALA A 214 29.34 -2.45 3.54
CA ALA A 214 30.80 -2.64 3.51
C ALA A 214 31.65 -1.39 3.81
N SER A 215 31.09 -0.18 3.87
CA SER A 215 31.87 1.07 4.00
C SER A 215 32.04 1.62 5.42
N LEU A 216 31.80 0.81 6.47
CA LEU A 216 31.99 1.22 7.88
C LEU A 216 33.06 0.44 8.67
N GLN A 217 33.99 -0.23 7.98
CA GLN A 217 35.22 -0.72 8.61
C GLN A 217 36.45 -0.10 7.96
N GLN A 218 36.83 1.09 8.41
CA GLN A 218 38.23 1.51 8.43
C GLN A 218 38.58 2.08 9.81
N PRO A 219 39.46 1.42 10.57
CA PRO A 219 40.30 2.09 11.54
C PRO A 219 41.63 2.47 10.87
N GLY A 220 41.92 3.76 10.77
CA GLY A 220 43.28 4.27 10.63
C GLY A 220 43.70 4.72 9.22
N GLY A 221 43.90 6.03 9.08
CA GLY A 221 44.55 6.62 7.91
C GLY A 221 44.31 8.11 7.82
N ALA A 222 45.09 8.90 8.58
CA ALA A 222 45.13 10.35 8.44
C ALA A 222 45.58 10.72 7.02
N GLY A 223 44.77 11.52 6.33
CA GLY A 223 45.07 12.05 5.00
C GLY A 223 43.92 12.90 4.51
N GLU A 224 44.01 14.20 4.78
CA GLU A 224 43.11 15.23 4.26
C GLU A 224 42.97 15.12 2.74
N GLN A 225 41.74 15.01 2.25
CA GLN A 225 41.32 15.62 1.00
C GLN A 225 39.79 15.77 0.95
N GLN A 226 39.38 16.99 0.62
CA GLN A 226 38.03 17.52 0.65
C GLN A 226 37.18 16.92 -0.48
N GLY A 227 35.97 16.47 -0.16
CA GLY A 227 34.88 16.14 -1.07
C GLY A 227 33.54 16.32 -0.35
N PRO A 228 32.46 16.77 -1.03
CA PRO A 228 31.40 17.54 -0.38
C PRO A 228 30.50 16.69 0.51
N MET A 229 30.10 17.33 1.61
CA MET A 229 28.93 17.05 2.46
C MET A 229 27.89 16.08 1.87
N LEU A 230 27.73 14.93 2.52
CA LEU A 230 26.43 14.28 2.67
C LEU A 230 26.13 14.11 4.16
N PRO A 231 25.43 15.05 4.82
CA PRO A 231 24.71 14.75 6.03
C PRO A 231 23.31 14.28 5.62
N GLN A 232 23.20 13.06 5.09
CA GLN A 232 21.91 12.38 4.93
C GLN A 232 21.70 11.45 6.14
N ASP A 233 21.30 12.12 7.22
CA ASP A 233 20.49 11.63 8.32
C ASP A 233 20.79 10.21 8.84
N SER A 234 21.82 10.08 9.67
CA SER A 234 22.18 8.84 10.37
C SER A 234 21.02 8.22 11.18
N ARG A 235 19.97 9.00 11.47
CA ARG A 235 18.72 8.49 12.06
C ARG A 235 17.89 7.72 11.04
N GLN A 236 17.69 8.24 9.84
CA GLN A 236 17.00 7.53 8.76
C GLN A 236 17.73 6.23 8.39
N GLN A 237 19.06 6.29 8.31
CA GLN A 237 19.90 5.11 8.07
C GLN A 237 19.77 4.06 9.19
N ARG A 238 19.77 4.48 10.47
CA ARG A 238 19.56 3.58 11.61
C ARG A 238 18.15 2.99 11.64
N THR A 239 17.11 3.81 11.40
CA THR A 239 15.72 3.34 11.34
C THR A 239 15.56 2.32 10.22
N TRP A 240 16.16 2.58 9.06
CA TRP A 240 16.16 1.68 7.91
C TRP A 240 16.87 0.35 8.19
N LEU A 241 18.07 0.37 8.79
CA LEU A 241 18.81 -0.84 9.20
C LEU A 241 18.06 -1.68 10.25
N HIS A 242 17.49 -1.04 11.27
CA HIS A 242 16.68 -1.74 12.28
C HIS A 242 15.43 -2.38 11.67
N GLN A 243 14.83 -1.74 10.67
CA GLN A 243 13.64 -2.26 10.00
C GLN A 243 13.97 -3.44 9.07
N GLN A 244 15.13 -3.42 8.39
CA GLN A 244 15.62 -4.56 7.64
C GLN A 244 15.95 -5.76 8.53
N ALA A 245 16.66 -5.53 9.65
CA ALA A 245 16.95 -6.59 10.62
C ALA A 245 15.64 -7.21 11.14
N ARG A 246 14.64 -6.37 11.44
CA ARG A 246 13.32 -6.81 11.87
C ARG A 246 12.58 -7.62 10.79
N GLN A 247 12.63 -7.20 9.52
CA GLN A 247 12.01 -7.96 8.43
C GLN A 247 12.68 -9.31 8.20
N GLY A 248 14.03 -9.36 8.22
CA GLY A 248 14.77 -10.61 8.09
C GLY A 248 14.52 -11.57 9.27
N GLU A 249 14.52 -11.05 10.50
CA GLU A 249 14.14 -11.84 11.68
C GLU A 249 12.71 -12.36 11.59
N LEU A 250 11.78 -11.54 11.12
CA LEU A 250 10.39 -11.92 10.97
C LEU A 250 10.21 -12.99 9.89
N GLU A 251 10.84 -12.83 8.73
CA GLU A 251 10.80 -13.82 7.66
C GLU A 251 11.40 -15.16 8.11
N ASN A 252 12.56 -15.13 8.78
CA ASN A 252 13.19 -16.33 9.31
C ASN A 252 12.29 -17.04 10.32
N ARG A 253 11.63 -16.28 11.18
CA ARG A 253 10.64 -16.78 12.14
C ARG A 253 9.45 -17.43 11.44
N LEU A 254 8.89 -16.82 10.40
CA LEU A 254 7.77 -17.37 9.62
C LEU A 254 8.18 -18.65 8.89
N ARG A 255 9.33 -18.63 8.22
CA ARG A 255 9.88 -19.79 7.51
C ARG A 255 10.11 -20.96 8.46
N HIS A 256 10.68 -20.69 9.64
CA HIS A 256 10.91 -21.73 10.65
C HIS A 256 9.60 -22.29 11.23
N ALA A 257 8.56 -21.47 11.42
CA ALA A 257 7.26 -21.93 11.90
C ALA A 257 6.56 -22.84 10.86
N LEU A 258 6.58 -22.45 9.58
CA LEU A 258 5.98 -23.23 8.50
C LEU A 258 6.75 -24.53 8.21
N GLN A 259 8.09 -24.49 8.23
CA GLN A 259 8.92 -25.68 8.05
C GLN A 259 8.67 -26.75 9.13
N LYS A 260 8.28 -26.38 10.35
CA LYS A 260 7.94 -27.34 11.41
C LYS A 260 6.70 -28.18 11.10
N ALA A 261 5.86 -27.71 10.19
CA ALA A 261 4.63 -28.39 9.78
C ALA A 261 4.67 -28.78 8.29
N ASP A 262 5.88 -28.98 7.73
CA ASP A 262 6.08 -29.32 6.32
C ASP A 262 5.35 -28.35 5.36
N ALA A 263 5.37 -27.06 5.67
CA ALA A 263 4.86 -26.00 4.81
C ALA A 263 5.96 -25.05 4.32
N THR A 264 5.75 -24.49 3.13
CA THR A 264 6.64 -23.53 2.48
C THR A 264 6.05 -22.13 2.55
N LEU A 265 6.86 -21.16 3.00
CA LEU A 265 6.53 -19.74 2.94
C LEU A 265 6.77 -19.23 1.52
N HIS A 266 5.74 -18.66 0.89
CA HIS A 266 5.85 -18.00 -0.41
C HIS A 266 6.06 -16.50 -0.27
N SER A 267 5.27 -15.87 0.61
CA SER A 267 5.35 -14.43 0.82
C SER A 267 4.76 -14.02 2.17
N PHE A 268 5.07 -12.79 2.59
CA PHE A 268 4.38 -12.14 3.70
C PHE A 268 4.31 -10.63 3.48
N SER A 269 3.32 -9.99 4.09
CA SER A 269 3.14 -8.53 4.09
C SER A 269 2.70 -8.05 5.47
N GLU A 270 3.27 -6.93 5.93
CA GLU A 270 2.93 -6.33 7.22
C GLU A 270 1.81 -5.30 7.08
N ILE A 271 0.81 -5.38 7.96
CA ILE A 271 -0.21 -4.35 8.16
C ILE A 271 0.18 -3.57 9.41
N PRO A 272 0.55 -2.29 9.30
CA PRO A 272 0.99 -1.51 10.45
C PRO A 272 -0.14 -1.36 11.47
N ALA A 273 0.24 -1.36 12.75
CA ALA A 273 -0.68 -1.08 13.85
C ALA A 273 -1.35 0.29 13.66
N THR A 274 -2.66 0.34 13.86
CA THR A 274 -3.41 1.61 13.95
C THR A 274 -3.64 1.94 15.43
N ASP A 275 -4.00 3.18 15.75
CA ASP A 275 -4.26 3.62 17.14
C ASP A 275 -5.34 2.78 17.88
N ARG A 276 -6.06 1.89 17.17
CA ARG A 276 -7.12 1.02 17.71
C ARG A 276 -6.85 -0.49 17.57
N ALA A 277 -5.82 -0.92 16.85
CA ALA A 277 -5.57 -2.35 16.61
C ALA A 277 -4.07 -2.67 16.53
N PRO A 278 -3.63 -3.83 17.07
CA PRO A 278 -2.27 -4.30 16.88
C PRO A 278 -1.98 -4.53 15.39
N GLY A 279 -0.72 -4.43 14.99
CA GLY A 279 -0.32 -4.74 13.60
C GLY A 279 -0.50 -6.23 13.32
N TYR A 280 -0.80 -6.57 12.06
CA TYR A 280 -1.02 -7.94 11.61
C TYR A 280 -0.07 -8.29 10.47
N LEU A 281 0.08 -9.57 10.20
CA LEU A 281 0.86 -10.10 9.09
C LEU A 281 -0.08 -10.91 8.20
N VAL A 282 -0.01 -10.67 6.90
CA VAL A 282 -0.66 -11.52 5.90
C VAL A 282 0.41 -12.42 5.32
N VAL A 283 0.21 -13.73 5.40
CA VAL A 283 1.20 -14.75 5.03
C VAL A 283 0.61 -15.67 3.97
N GLU A 284 1.34 -15.86 2.87
CA GLU A 284 1.02 -16.83 1.84
C GLU A 284 1.93 -18.05 1.98
N TRP A 285 1.34 -19.23 2.04
CA TRP A 285 2.04 -20.48 2.28
C TRP A 285 1.38 -21.64 1.55
N SER A 286 2.13 -22.71 1.29
CA SER A 286 1.58 -23.97 0.76
C SER A 286 2.13 -25.15 1.55
N GLU A 287 1.40 -26.25 1.54
CA GLU A 287 1.92 -27.52 2.04
C GLU A 287 3.01 -28.05 1.11
N GLN A 288 3.99 -28.76 1.65
CA GLN A 288 5.09 -29.30 0.88
C GLN A 288 4.58 -30.25 -0.21
N GLY A 289 5.01 -29.99 -1.46
CA GLY A 289 4.61 -30.78 -2.63
C GLY A 289 3.20 -30.49 -3.16
N ARG A 290 2.43 -29.58 -2.55
CA ARG A 290 1.13 -29.13 -3.05
C ARG A 290 1.27 -27.79 -3.76
N THR A 291 0.54 -27.63 -4.87
CA THR A 291 0.48 -26.38 -5.66
C THR A 291 -0.51 -25.37 -5.09
N ARG A 292 -1.43 -25.81 -4.22
CA ARG A 292 -2.45 -24.93 -3.62
C ARG A 292 -1.80 -24.02 -2.57
N ARG A 293 -1.93 -22.71 -2.79
CA ARG A 293 -1.50 -21.68 -1.85
C ARG A 293 -2.66 -21.26 -0.95
N TYR A 294 -2.34 -20.97 0.30
CA TYR A 294 -3.24 -20.48 1.34
C TYR A 294 -2.77 -19.11 1.81
N ARG A 295 -3.73 -18.23 2.12
CA ARG A 295 -3.47 -16.89 2.64
C ARG A 295 -4.08 -16.76 4.02
N SER A 296 -3.26 -16.49 5.02
CA SER A 296 -3.69 -16.38 6.41
C SER A 296 -3.23 -15.06 7.02
N THR A 297 -4.06 -14.47 7.88
CA THR A 297 -3.74 -13.29 8.67
C THR A 297 -3.37 -13.72 10.08
N ILE A 298 -2.20 -13.31 10.56
CA ILE A 298 -1.67 -13.66 11.88
C ILE A 298 -1.23 -12.41 12.64
N ASP A 299 -1.08 -12.50 13.95
CA ASP A 299 -0.49 -11.44 14.76
C ASP A 299 1.05 -11.59 14.85
N PRO A 300 1.79 -10.62 15.44
CA PRO A 300 3.25 -10.69 15.58
C PRO A 300 3.75 -11.83 16.50
N ARG A 301 2.84 -12.45 17.25
CA ARG A 301 3.07 -13.63 18.08
C ARG A 301 2.79 -14.94 17.34
N MET A 302 2.44 -14.88 16.05
CA MET A 302 2.11 -16.02 15.18
C MET A 302 0.77 -16.68 15.49
N THR A 303 -0.10 -16.03 16.26
CA THR A 303 -1.47 -16.50 16.48
C THR A 303 -2.32 -16.14 15.27
N VAL A 304 -3.11 -17.09 14.80
CA VAL A 304 -3.98 -16.91 13.63
C VAL A 304 -5.15 -16.00 14.01
N VAL A 305 -5.28 -14.91 13.27
CA VAL A 305 -6.40 -13.96 13.40
C VAL A 305 -7.50 -14.33 12.40
N SER A 306 -7.09 -14.76 11.21
CA SER A 306 -7.96 -15.35 10.20
C SER A 306 -7.17 -16.36 9.38
N SER A 307 -7.70 -17.56 9.24
CA SER A 307 -7.08 -18.63 8.45
C SER A 307 -7.26 -18.48 6.94
N GLY A 308 -8.15 -17.59 6.49
CA GLY A 308 -8.57 -17.49 5.08
C GLY A 308 -9.60 -18.56 4.68
N ILE A 309 -9.99 -19.44 5.61
CA ILE A 309 -11.06 -20.43 5.46
C ILE A 309 -12.00 -20.35 6.68
N CYS A 310 -13.17 -20.98 6.61
CA CYS A 310 -14.13 -20.93 7.72
C CYS A 310 -13.78 -22.00 8.78
N LEU A 311 -13.04 -21.62 9.84
CA LEU A 311 -12.76 -22.50 10.99
C LEU A 311 -13.79 -22.38 12.12
N SER A 312 -15.05 -22.14 11.76
CA SER A 312 -16.16 -22.00 12.73
C SER A 312 -15.90 -20.97 13.84
N GLY A 313 -15.13 -19.91 13.55
CA GLY A 313 -14.80 -18.84 14.50
C GLY A 313 -13.75 -19.20 15.55
N ARG A 314 -13.04 -20.33 15.38
CA ARG A 314 -11.97 -20.79 16.28
C ARG A 314 -10.57 -20.43 15.80
N ASP A 315 -10.45 -19.54 14.81
CA ASP A 315 -9.17 -19.15 14.21
C ASP A 315 -8.12 -18.75 15.26
N ARG A 316 -8.53 -18.08 16.34
CA ARG A 316 -7.63 -17.62 17.42
C ARG A 316 -7.12 -18.72 18.36
N ASP A 317 -7.65 -19.93 18.26
CA ASP A 317 -7.18 -21.09 19.02
C ASP A 317 -5.92 -21.71 18.38
N PHE A 318 -5.56 -21.27 17.17
CA PHE A 318 -4.47 -21.83 16.38
C PHE A 318 -3.29 -20.85 16.28
N ASP A 319 -2.07 -21.39 16.36
CA ASP A 319 -0.89 -20.74 15.83
C ASP A 319 -0.65 -21.16 14.38
N LEU A 320 0.26 -20.47 13.67
CA LEU A 320 0.54 -20.75 12.26
C LEU A 320 0.92 -22.22 12.02
N THR A 321 1.67 -22.83 12.93
CA THR A 321 2.09 -24.24 12.85
C THR A 321 0.88 -25.18 12.95
N SER A 322 0.02 -24.97 13.93
CA SER A 322 -1.17 -25.80 14.19
C SER A 322 -2.22 -25.65 13.07
N LEU A 323 -2.32 -24.46 12.47
CA LEU A 323 -3.19 -24.24 11.32
C LEU A 323 -2.80 -25.12 10.13
N VAL A 324 -1.49 -25.24 9.85
CA VAL A 324 -0.99 -26.11 8.78
C VAL A 324 -1.42 -27.56 9.03
N SER A 325 -1.20 -28.08 10.24
CA SER A 325 -1.60 -29.46 10.58
C SER A 325 -3.10 -29.72 10.37
N VAL A 326 -3.96 -28.78 10.77
CA VAL A 326 -5.42 -28.89 10.55
C VAL A 326 -5.78 -28.92 9.08
N MET A 327 -5.07 -28.16 8.24
CA MET A 327 -5.29 -28.13 6.80
C MET A 327 -4.84 -29.42 6.11
N THR A 328 -3.71 -29.98 6.54
CA THR A 328 -3.20 -31.25 6.05
C THR A 328 -4.11 -32.43 6.42
N ASP A 329 -4.66 -32.44 7.64
CA ASP A 329 -5.55 -33.51 8.12
C ASP A 329 -7.00 -33.38 7.60
N SER A 330 -7.36 -32.29 6.92
CA SER A 330 -8.72 -32.07 6.46
C SER A 330 -9.03 -32.87 5.18
N PRO A 331 -10.18 -33.57 5.10
CA PRO A 331 -10.58 -34.37 3.92
C PRO A 331 -10.93 -33.53 2.68
N TRP A 332 -10.91 -32.20 2.79
CA TRP A 332 -11.12 -31.25 1.69
C TRP A 332 -9.84 -30.92 0.90
N SER A 333 -8.74 -31.64 1.20
CA SER A 333 -7.42 -31.43 0.61
C SER A 333 -7.06 -32.40 -0.53
N GLY A 334 -8.08 -33.11 -1.05
CA GLY A 334 -8.00 -33.97 -2.24
C GLY A 334 -8.37 -33.25 -3.52
#